data_AF-A0A6P5TRX2-F1
#
_entry.id   AF-A0A6P5TRX2-F1
#
_cell.length_a   1.000
_cell.length_b   1.000
_cell.length_c   1.000
_cell.angle_alpha   90.00
_cell.angle_beta   90.00
_cell.angle_gamma   90.00
#
_symmetry.space_group_name_H-M   'P 1'
#
loop_
_entity.id
_entity.type
_entity.pdbx_description
1 polymer ?
#
loop_
_entity_poly.entity_id
_entity_poly.type
_entity_poly.pdbx_seq_one_letter_code
_entity_poly.pdbx_strand_id
1 'polypeptide(L)'
;MVVTTMLTYIFPPPPSLFITAMSVISFTSLASLGLSELRGKHLQYSKFWNSGSKTSAAKKIKLSSRTGMLIAYNPAFLAGVASLVLYPQENIRILLLCSALTIHFFKRIFEVLFVHNYSGGMILDSVLPISLSYFLSTATVTYAQYLTQGFPEPSVDLKYLGCLLFLIGISGNFYHHYLLSKIRSKGDKDYMIPKGGLFGLVICPHYLFEILGFVGISLISQTLYAFSFTIGSALYLIGRSCATRRWYLSKFDHFPKNVKALIPFVL
;
A
#
# COMPACT_ATOMS: atom_id res chain seq x y z
N MET A 1 25.83 5.32 20.30
CA MET A 1 26.10 4.21 19.36
C MET A 1 24.92 3.97 18.41
N VAL A 2 23.72 3.60 18.88
CA VAL A 2 22.54 3.35 18.01
C VAL A 2 22.13 4.55 17.15
N VAL A 3 22.08 5.76 17.73
CA VAL A 3 21.77 6.99 16.99
C VAL A 3 22.80 7.28 15.89
N THR A 4 24.08 7.05 16.19
CA THR A 4 25.19 7.23 15.25
C THR A 4 25.11 6.26 14.08
N THR A 5 24.72 5.00 14.32
CA THR A 5 24.54 3.99 13.27
C THR A 5 23.30 4.27 12.40
N MET A 6 22.21 4.81 12.96
CA MET A 6 21.02 5.17 12.20
C MET A 6 21.27 6.32 11.22
N LEU A 7 22.07 7.31 11.62
CA LEU A 7 22.49 8.43 10.76
C LEU A 7 23.39 7.99 9.59
N THR A 8 23.87 6.74 9.57
CA THR A 8 24.61 6.19 8.44
C THR A 8 23.67 5.86 7.25
N TYR A 9 22.42 5.52 7.53
CA TYR A 9 21.46 4.99 6.54
C TYR A 9 20.23 5.88 6.32
N ILE A 10 20.00 6.87 7.18
CA ILE A 10 18.82 7.73 7.14
C ILE A 10 19.33 9.17 7.17
N PHE A 11 18.65 10.07 6.45
CA PHE A 11 18.85 11.49 6.65
C PHE A 11 18.72 11.84 8.14
N PRO A 12 19.50 12.81 8.65
CA PRO A 12 19.31 13.30 10.01
C PRO A 12 17.83 13.67 10.19
N PRO A 13 17.25 13.40 11.38
CA PRO A 13 15.84 13.67 11.61
C PRO A 13 15.57 15.14 11.28
N PRO A 14 14.67 15.45 10.35
CA PRO A 14 14.41 16.82 9.98
C PRO A 14 13.90 17.58 11.21
N PRO A 15 14.23 18.87 11.39
CA PRO A 15 13.80 19.67 12.53
C PRO A 15 12.31 20.07 12.40
N SER A 16 11.46 19.10 12.06
CA SER A 16 10.04 19.30 11.79
C SER A 16 9.22 18.43 12.74
N LEU A 17 8.57 19.08 13.71
CA LEU A 17 7.61 18.42 14.60
C LEU A 17 6.51 17.71 13.81
N PHE A 18 6.12 18.29 12.67
CA PHE A 18 5.13 17.70 11.77
C PHE A 18 5.59 16.33 11.24
N ILE A 19 6.82 16.20 10.73
CA ILE A 19 7.34 14.92 10.21
C ILE A 19 7.40 13.86 11.31
N THR A 20 7.88 14.23 12.50
CA THR A 20 7.94 13.32 13.65
C THR A 20 6.56 12.85 14.08
N ALA A 21 5.60 13.77 14.25
CA ALA A 21 4.23 13.46 14.62
C ALA A 21 3.55 12.57 13.56
N MET A 22 3.68 12.92 12.28
CA MET A 22 3.09 12.14 11.18
C MET A 22 3.69 10.74 11.08
N SER A 23 4.98 10.57 11.38
CA SER A 23 5.64 9.26 11.40
C SER A 23 4.99 8.33 12.44
N VAL A 24 4.77 8.85 13.66
CA VAL A 24 4.09 8.12 14.74
C VAL A 24 2.63 7.85 14.40
N ILE A 25 1.89 8.87 13.97
CA ILE A 25 0.47 8.77 13.64
C ILE A 25 0.23 7.76 12.51
N SER A 26 1.01 7.84 11.43
CA SER A 26 0.85 6.95 10.28
C SER A 26 1.17 5.51 10.63
N PHE A 27 2.28 5.29 11.36
CA PHE A 27 2.65 3.95 11.83
C PHE A 27 1.57 3.35 12.74
N THR A 28 1.18 4.07 13.80
CA THR A 28 0.22 3.57 14.80
C THR A 28 -1.17 3.34 14.20
N SER A 29 -1.63 4.23 13.32
CA SER A 29 -2.92 4.09 12.63
C SER A 29 -2.94 2.82 11.75
N LEU A 30 -1.93 2.63 10.90
CA LEU A 30 -1.86 1.47 9.99
C LEU A 30 -1.64 0.15 10.76
N ALA A 31 -0.81 0.16 11.81
CA ALA A 31 -0.63 -0.99 12.68
C ALA A 31 -1.94 -1.37 13.40
N SER A 32 -2.68 -0.38 13.90
CA SER A 32 -4.00 -0.56 14.51
C SER A 32 -5.00 -1.14 13.51
N LEU A 33 -5.02 -0.66 12.26
CA LEU A 33 -5.83 -1.24 11.18
C LEU A 33 -5.43 -2.69 10.89
N GLY A 34 -4.14 -3.02 10.85
CA GLY A 34 -3.66 -4.40 10.70
C GLY A 34 -4.15 -5.32 11.81
N LEU A 35 -4.08 -4.88 13.07
CA LEU A 35 -4.65 -5.61 14.21
C LEU A 35 -6.18 -5.74 14.11
N SER A 36 -6.86 -4.70 13.63
CA SER A 36 -8.30 -4.72 13.40
C SER A 36 -8.70 -5.79 12.36
N GLU A 37 -7.95 -5.89 11.25
CA GLU A 37 -8.12 -6.93 10.24
C GLU A 37 -7.89 -8.34 10.82
N LEU A 38 -6.90 -8.51 11.69
CA LEU A 38 -6.66 -9.78 12.39
C LEU A 38 -7.82 -10.15 13.33
N ARG A 39 -8.43 -9.18 14.00
CA ARG A 39 -9.57 -9.34 14.91
C ARG A 39 -10.93 -9.46 14.21
N GLY A 40 -10.97 -9.46 12.88
CA GLY A 40 -12.22 -9.58 12.12
C GLY A 40 -12.98 -8.27 11.90
N LYS A 41 -12.43 -7.13 12.35
CA LYS A 41 -12.98 -5.79 12.14
C LYS A 41 -12.36 -5.20 10.87
N HIS A 42 -12.91 -5.58 9.73
CA HIS A 42 -12.35 -5.30 8.42
C HIS A 42 -12.75 -3.94 7.85
N LEU A 43 -11.85 -3.32 7.09
CA LEU A 43 -12.25 -2.29 6.14
C LEU A 43 -13.19 -2.88 5.08
N GLN A 44 -14.28 -2.17 4.84
CA GLN A 44 -15.46 -2.68 4.13
C GLN A 44 -15.35 -2.42 2.62
N TYR A 45 -14.40 -3.11 1.99
CA TYR A 45 -14.22 -3.17 0.54
C TYR A 45 -13.86 -4.58 0.08
N SER A 46 -13.92 -4.83 -1.23
CA SER A 46 -13.62 -6.13 -1.83
C SER A 46 -14.47 -7.24 -1.18
N LYS A 47 -13.91 -8.39 -0.82
CA LYS A 47 -14.63 -9.51 -0.20
C LYS A 47 -15.21 -9.23 1.19
N PHE A 48 -14.76 -8.18 1.85
CA PHE A 48 -15.21 -7.79 3.19
C PHE A 48 -16.18 -6.60 3.16
N TRP A 49 -16.68 -6.20 1.98
CA TRP A 49 -17.59 -5.06 1.87
C TRP A 49 -18.89 -5.19 2.68
N ASN A 50 -19.31 -6.43 2.97
CA ASN A 50 -20.49 -6.76 3.78
C ASN A 50 -20.17 -7.25 5.20
N SER A 51 -18.93 -7.17 5.69
CA SER A 51 -18.55 -7.72 7.00
C SER A 51 -18.92 -6.85 8.21
N GLY A 52 -19.76 -5.82 8.03
CA GLY A 52 -20.16 -4.92 9.12
C GLY A 52 -21.30 -5.52 9.94
N SER A 53 -21.41 -5.14 11.22
CA SER A 53 -22.55 -5.58 12.04
C SER A 53 -23.85 -4.98 11.51
N LYS A 54 -24.92 -5.79 11.52
CA LYS A 54 -26.29 -5.36 11.16
C LYS A 54 -26.88 -4.33 12.15
N THR A 55 -26.16 -3.98 13.22
CA THR A 55 -26.63 -3.20 14.37
C THR A 55 -26.37 -1.70 14.30
N SER A 56 -25.70 -1.17 13.26
CA SER A 56 -25.57 0.28 13.08
C SER A 56 -26.59 0.79 12.04
N ALA A 57 -27.69 1.34 12.52
CA ALA A 57 -28.81 1.89 11.75
C ALA A 57 -28.48 3.18 10.98
N ALA A 58 -27.23 3.64 10.97
CA ALA A 58 -26.79 4.75 10.13
C ALA A 58 -26.75 4.29 8.66
N LYS A 59 -27.43 5.03 7.79
CA LYS A 59 -27.53 4.75 6.34
C LYS A 59 -26.15 4.89 5.68
N LYS A 60 -25.33 3.84 5.73
CA LYS A 60 -23.98 3.83 5.15
C LYS A 60 -24.04 4.04 3.64
N ILE A 61 -23.31 5.04 3.14
CA ILE A 61 -23.24 5.34 1.71
C ILE A 61 -22.42 4.24 1.02
N LYS A 62 -23.04 3.59 0.04
CA LYS A 62 -22.44 2.52 -0.76
C LYS A 62 -22.03 3.09 -2.12
N LEU A 63 -20.78 2.83 -2.49
CA LEU A 63 -20.22 3.16 -3.79
C LEU A 63 -19.92 1.88 -4.58
N SER A 64 -19.90 1.97 -5.90
CA SER A 64 -19.31 0.91 -6.71
C SER A 64 -17.84 0.75 -6.34
N SER A 65 -17.28 -0.48 -6.36
CA SER A 65 -15.85 -0.64 -6.07
C SER A 65 -14.97 0.18 -7.02
N ARG A 66 -15.34 0.31 -8.30
CA ARG A 66 -14.58 1.14 -9.24
C ARG A 66 -14.51 2.59 -8.78
N THR A 67 -15.66 3.21 -8.48
CA THR A 67 -15.73 4.60 -8.00
C THR A 67 -15.00 4.77 -6.68
N GLY A 68 -15.20 3.87 -5.72
CA GLY A 68 -14.54 3.94 -4.42
C GLY A 68 -13.01 3.85 -4.52
N MET A 69 -12.49 2.96 -5.36
CA MET A 69 -11.04 2.85 -5.57
C MET A 69 -10.46 4.05 -6.34
N LEU A 70 -11.19 4.63 -7.30
CA LEU A 70 -10.76 5.87 -7.97
C LEU A 70 -10.65 7.04 -6.98
N ILE A 71 -11.65 7.20 -6.09
CA ILE A 71 -11.61 8.22 -5.02
C ILE A 71 -10.46 7.95 -4.05
N ALA A 72 -10.15 6.68 -3.77
CA ALA A 72 -9.04 6.32 -2.90
C ALA A 72 -7.66 6.69 -3.49
N TYR A 73 -7.46 6.55 -4.80
CA TYR A 73 -6.13 6.72 -5.41
C TYR A 73 -5.88 8.09 -6.04
N ASN A 74 -6.91 8.77 -6.57
CA ASN A 74 -6.74 10.03 -7.29
C ASN A 74 -6.05 11.14 -6.46
N PRO A 75 -6.41 11.39 -5.19
CA PRO A 75 -5.76 12.46 -4.43
C PRO A 75 -4.25 12.25 -4.26
N ALA A 76 -3.83 11.00 -4.01
CA ALA A 76 -2.42 10.66 -3.90
C ALA A 76 -1.68 10.79 -5.24
N PHE A 77 -2.30 10.38 -6.35
CA PHE A 77 -1.74 10.59 -7.68
C PHE A 77 -1.55 12.09 -7.99
N LEU A 78 -2.58 12.90 -7.75
CA LEU A 78 -2.50 14.36 -7.96
C LEU A 78 -1.45 15.01 -7.06
N ALA A 79 -1.30 14.57 -5.82
CA ALA A 79 -0.23 15.02 -4.93
C ALA A 79 1.16 14.67 -5.49
N GLY A 80 1.33 13.48 -6.06
CA GLY A 80 2.57 13.07 -6.74
C GLY A 80 2.90 13.96 -7.94
N VAL A 81 1.93 14.19 -8.82
CA VAL A 81 2.08 15.08 -9.99
C VAL A 81 2.39 16.51 -9.54
N ALA A 82 1.67 17.03 -8.55
CA ALA A 82 1.93 18.35 -8.00
C ALA A 82 3.34 18.45 -7.41
N SER A 83 3.83 17.40 -6.73
CA SER A 83 5.18 17.37 -6.15
C SER A 83 6.29 17.45 -7.21
N LEU A 84 6.08 16.87 -8.40
CA LEU A 84 7.02 16.99 -9.53
C LEU A 84 7.14 18.42 -10.06
N VAL A 85 6.09 19.23 -9.91
CA VAL A 85 6.03 20.62 -10.39
C VAL A 85 6.43 21.62 -9.30
N LEU A 86 6.00 21.40 -8.07
CA LEU A 86 6.14 22.36 -6.97
C LEU A 86 7.50 22.31 -6.29
N TYR A 87 8.13 21.13 -6.20
CA TYR A 87 9.43 21.00 -5.54
C TYR A 87 10.57 21.16 -6.56
N PRO A 88 11.57 22.01 -6.27
CA PRO A 88 12.77 22.12 -7.11
C PRO A 88 13.48 20.75 -7.21
N GLN A 89 13.63 20.25 -8.42
CA GLN A 89 14.26 18.95 -8.70
C GLN A 89 15.78 19.08 -8.78
N GLU A 90 16.39 19.79 -7.83
CA GLU A 90 17.83 20.07 -7.80
C GLU A 90 18.66 18.80 -7.54
N ASN A 91 18.04 17.79 -6.92
CA ASN A 91 18.64 16.50 -6.61
C ASN A 91 17.87 15.36 -7.30
N ILE A 92 18.59 14.42 -7.92
CA ILE A 92 18.01 13.23 -8.55
C ILE A 92 17.15 12.41 -7.59
N ARG A 93 17.44 12.41 -6.28
CA ARG A 93 16.69 11.65 -5.27
C ARG A 93 15.24 12.10 -5.17
N ILE A 94 14.98 13.41 -5.12
CA ILE A 94 13.61 13.93 -5.04
C ILE A 94 12.83 13.66 -6.34
N LEU A 95 13.51 13.71 -7.49
CA LEU A 95 12.93 13.37 -8.78
C LEU A 95 12.55 11.89 -8.86
N LEU A 96 13.45 11.00 -8.45
CA LEU A 96 13.19 9.55 -8.40
C LEU A 96 12.04 9.23 -7.45
N LEU A 97 11.99 9.88 -6.29
CA LEU A 97 10.95 9.66 -5.29
C LEU A 97 9.58 10.12 -5.77
N CYS A 98 9.48 11.35 -6.27
CA CYS A 98 8.23 11.91 -6.80
C CYS A 98 7.76 11.11 -8.02
N SER A 99 8.68 10.67 -8.88
CA SER A 99 8.38 9.80 -10.02
C SER A 99 7.86 8.44 -9.56
N ALA A 100 8.50 7.78 -8.59
CA ALA A 100 8.07 6.48 -8.07
C ALA A 100 6.65 6.55 -7.46
N LEU A 101 6.36 7.58 -6.65
CA LEU A 101 5.03 7.80 -6.08
C LEU A 101 3.97 8.05 -7.16
N THR A 102 4.29 8.91 -8.12
CA THR A 102 3.38 9.25 -9.23
C THR A 102 3.09 8.02 -10.09
N ILE A 103 4.12 7.29 -10.50
CA ILE A 103 4.00 6.06 -11.30
C ILE A 103 3.23 4.99 -10.53
N HIS A 104 3.46 4.85 -9.22
CA HIS A 104 2.72 3.91 -8.38
C HIS A 104 1.22 4.18 -8.43
N PHE A 105 0.78 5.41 -8.10
CA PHE A 105 -0.66 5.72 -8.08
C PHE A 105 -1.27 5.83 -9.48
N PHE A 106 -0.51 6.27 -10.48
CA PHE A 106 -0.93 6.20 -11.89
C PHE A 106 -1.27 4.76 -12.28
N LYS A 107 -0.36 3.84 -11.99
CA LYS A 107 -0.55 2.40 -12.24
C LYS A 107 -1.77 1.86 -11.48
N ARG A 108 -2.01 2.28 -10.23
CA ARG A 108 -3.22 1.89 -9.48
C ARG A 108 -4.50 2.38 -10.15
N ILE A 109 -4.53 3.63 -10.63
CA ILE A 109 -5.67 4.20 -11.37
C ILE A 109 -5.87 3.44 -12.69
N PHE A 110 -4.79 3.20 -13.44
CA PHE A 110 -4.82 2.42 -14.67
C PHE A 110 -5.43 1.04 -14.45
N GLU A 111 -5.03 0.32 -13.40
CA GLU A 111 -5.60 -0.98 -13.07
C GLU A 111 -7.09 -0.91 -12.75
N VAL A 112 -7.55 0.11 -12.01
CA VAL A 112 -8.97 0.29 -11.69
C VAL A 112 -9.82 0.48 -12.96
N LEU A 113 -9.28 1.19 -13.95
CA LEU A 113 -9.97 1.49 -15.20
C LEU A 113 -9.93 0.33 -16.20
N PHE A 114 -8.78 -0.32 -16.36
CA PHE A 114 -8.52 -1.19 -17.50
C PHE A 114 -8.24 -2.65 -17.14
N VAL A 115 -7.88 -2.96 -15.89
CA VAL A 115 -7.47 -4.32 -15.49
C VAL A 115 -8.51 -4.98 -14.58
N HIS A 116 -9.00 -4.30 -13.55
CA HIS A 116 -9.81 -4.91 -12.50
C HIS A 116 -11.26 -5.18 -12.94
N ASN A 117 -11.69 -6.43 -12.75
CA ASN A 117 -13.07 -6.88 -12.87
C ASN A 117 -13.77 -6.84 -11.50
N TYR A 118 -14.33 -5.69 -11.15
CA TYR A 118 -15.05 -5.48 -9.90
C TYR A 118 -16.46 -6.11 -9.93
N SER A 119 -16.84 -6.76 -8.83
CA SER A 119 -18.17 -7.36 -8.66
C SER A 119 -18.86 -6.94 -7.35
N GLY A 120 -18.19 -6.11 -6.53
CA GLY A 120 -18.65 -5.70 -5.20
C GLY A 120 -18.83 -4.20 -5.05
N GLY A 121 -19.13 -3.80 -3.81
CA GLY A 121 -19.23 -2.41 -3.40
C GLY A 121 -18.08 -1.98 -2.49
N MET A 122 -18.07 -0.71 -2.14
CA MET A 122 -17.26 -0.13 -1.08
C MET A 122 -18.13 0.79 -0.23
N ILE A 123 -17.88 0.81 1.07
CA ILE A 123 -18.55 1.75 1.98
C ILE A 123 -17.70 3.01 2.09
N LEU A 124 -18.36 4.19 2.03
CA LEU A 124 -17.69 5.48 2.07
C LEU A 124 -16.77 5.65 3.30
N ASP A 125 -17.20 5.17 4.46
CA ASP A 125 -16.42 5.15 5.71
C ASP A 125 -15.09 4.40 5.61
N SER A 126 -14.95 3.48 4.64
CA SER A 126 -13.66 2.84 4.32
C SER A 126 -12.91 3.57 3.21
N VAL A 127 -13.61 4.18 2.26
CA VAL A 127 -12.99 4.93 1.16
C VAL A 127 -12.26 6.18 1.68
N LEU A 128 -12.89 6.95 2.58
CA LEU A 128 -12.32 8.22 3.06
C LEU A 128 -11.01 8.04 3.83
N PRO A 129 -10.89 7.14 4.82
CA PRO A 129 -9.62 6.94 5.52
C PRO A 129 -8.51 6.38 4.62
N ILE A 130 -8.85 5.51 3.67
CA ILE A 130 -7.89 4.98 2.69
C ILE A 130 -7.37 6.13 1.81
N SER A 131 -8.28 6.94 1.26
CA SER A 131 -7.94 8.09 0.41
C SER A 131 -7.05 9.08 1.15
N LEU A 132 -7.46 9.45 2.38
CA LEU A 132 -6.70 10.37 3.23
C LEU A 132 -5.31 9.81 3.56
N SER A 133 -5.22 8.52 3.90
CA SER A 133 -3.93 7.89 4.22
C SER A 133 -2.96 7.92 3.04
N TYR A 134 -3.43 7.63 1.82
CA TYR A 134 -2.56 7.67 0.63
C TYR A 134 -2.17 9.08 0.21
N PHE A 135 -3.09 10.04 0.35
CA PHE A 135 -2.80 11.44 0.11
C PHE A 135 -1.75 11.96 1.09
N LEU A 136 -1.97 11.77 2.40
CA LEU A 136 -1.05 12.21 3.44
C LEU A 136 0.30 11.52 3.33
N SER A 137 0.34 10.23 2.96
CA SER A 137 1.61 9.54 2.77
C SER A 137 2.42 10.15 1.63
N THR A 138 1.77 10.41 0.49
CA THR A 138 2.44 10.98 -0.68
C THR A 138 2.95 12.40 -0.39
N ALA A 139 2.10 13.25 0.18
CA ALA A 139 2.45 14.62 0.54
C ALA A 139 3.56 14.66 1.62
N THR A 140 3.49 13.78 2.63
CA THR A 140 4.45 13.82 3.75
C THR A 140 5.78 13.18 3.37
N VAL A 141 5.83 12.13 2.55
CA VAL A 141 7.08 11.56 2.02
C VAL A 141 7.82 12.59 1.15
N THR A 142 7.11 13.26 0.25
CA THR A 142 7.71 14.27 -0.64
C THR A 142 8.15 15.51 0.14
N TYR A 143 7.33 15.99 1.09
CA TYR A 143 7.70 17.10 1.97
C TYR A 143 8.89 16.75 2.87
N ALA A 144 8.93 15.55 3.45
CA ALA A 144 10.08 15.09 4.23
C ALA A 144 11.36 15.10 3.39
N GLN A 145 11.29 14.64 2.14
CA GLN A 145 12.42 14.65 1.22
C GLN A 145 12.85 16.07 0.83
N TYR A 146 11.89 16.98 0.66
CA TYR A 146 12.19 18.38 0.39
C TYR A 146 12.94 19.03 1.56
N LEU A 147 12.56 18.72 2.80
CA LEU A 147 13.25 19.23 3.99
C LEU A 147 14.69 18.74 4.15
N THR A 148 15.11 17.70 3.42
CA THR A 148 16.50 17.24 3.43
C THR A 148 17.37 17.95 2.39
N GLN A 149 16.82 18.88 1.60
CA GLN A 149 17.60 19.67 0.65
C GLN A 149 18.66 20.51 1.40
N GLY A 150 19.89 20.49 0.91
CA GLY A 150 21.04 21.14 1.55
C GLY A 150 21.69 20.34 2.69
N PHE A 151 21.13 19.22 3.11
CA PHE A 151 21.82 18.28 4.00
C PHE A 151 22.74 17.35 3.20
N PRO A 152 23.86 16.87 3.79
CA PRO A 152 24.64 15.82 3.17
C PRO A 152 23.80 14.56 3.01
N GLU A 153 23.97 13.88 1.88
CA GLU A 153 23.39 12.57 1.61
C GLU A 153 23.83 11.54 2.68
N PRO A 154 23.00 10.53 3.01
CA PRO A 154 23.40 9.47 3.94
C PRO A 154 24.67 8.76 3.47
N SER A 155 25.57 8.42 4.39
CA SER A 155 26.86 7.77 4.06
C SER A 155 26.69 6.48 3.27
N VAL A 156 25.63 5.71 3.57
CA VAL A 156 25.22 4.57 2.75
C VAL A 156 24.01 4.96 1.93
N ASP A 157 24.25 5.20 0.65
CA ASP A 157 23.23 5.60 -0.30
C ASP A 157 22.48 4.39 -0.88
N LEU A 158 21.20 4.27 -0.54
CA LEU A 158 20.35 3.14 -0.93
C LEU A 158 19.41 3.48 -2.10
N LYS A 159 19.51 4.68 -2.71
CA LYS A 159 18.49 5.14 -3.66
C LYS A 159 18.33 4.24 -4.88
N TYR A 160 19.44 3.77 -5.45
CA TYR A 160 19.43 2.92 -6.63
C TYR A 160 18.94 1.50 -6.32
N LEU A 161 19.30 0.96 -5.15
CA LEU A 161 18.72 -0.29 -4.66
C LEU A 161 17.21 -0.11 -4.43
N GLY A 162 16.79 1.02 -3.89
CA GLY A 162 15.40 1.40 -3.74
C GLY A 162 14.65 1.43 -5.06
N CYS A 163 15.23 2.02 -6.12
CA CYS A 163 14.66 1.99 -7.46
C CYS A 163 14.50 0.56 -7.99
N LEU A 164 15.52 -0.30 -7.81
CA LEU A 164 15.44 -1.70 -8.22
C LEU A 164 14.31 -2.43 -7.50
N LEU A 165 14.22 -2.32 -6.18
CA LEU A 165 13.16 -2.95 -5.39
C LEU A 165 11.77 -2.39 -5.74
N PHE A 166 11.67 -1.09 -6.00
CA PHE A 166 10.43 -0.46 -6.45
C PHE A 166 9.98 -1.02 -7.80
N LEU A 167 10.88 -1.18 -8.77
CA LEU A 167 10.57 -1.75 -10.09
C LEU A 167 10.13 -3.22 -10.00
N ILE A 168 10.80 -4.01 -9.17
CA ILE A 168 10.38 -5.41 -8.90
C ILE A 168 9.01 -5.42 -8.23
N GLY A 169 8.79 -4.57 -7.23
CA GLY A 169 7.54 -4.43 -6.50
C GLY A 169 6.38 -4.03 -7.40
N ILE A 170 6.51 -2.96 -8.18
CA ILE A 170 5.42 -2.47 -9.03
C ILE A 170 5.06 -3.46 -10.15
N SER A 171 6.06 -4.09 -10.79
CA SER A 171 5.84 -5.09 -11.84
C SER A 171 5.22 -6.36 -11.29
N GLY A 172 5.74 -6.88 -10.17
CA GLY A 172 5.18 -8.06 -9.52
C GLY A 172 3.76 -7.82 -9.03
N ASN A 173 3.46 -6.65 -8.48
CA ASN A 173 2.11 -6.29 -8.06
C ASN A 173 1.14 -6.20 -9.26
N PHE A 174 1.53 -5.53 -10.34
CA PHE A 174 0.74 -5.46 -11.58
C PHE A 174 0.45 -6.85 -12.17
N TYR A 175 1.48 -7.68 -12.29
CA TYR A 175 1.37 -9.03 -12.82
C TYR A 175 0.32 -9.86 -12.06
N HIS A 176 0.35 -9.81 -10.72
CA HIS A 176 -0.60 -10.57 -9.92
C HIS A 176 -2.03 -9.98 -9.93
N HIS A 177 -2.21 -8.67 -10.10
CA HIS A 177 -3.54 -8.10 -10.35
C HIS A 177 -4.09 -8.49 -11.73
N TYR A 178 -3.24 -8.55 -12.75
CA TYR A 178 -3.62 -9.03 -14.07
C TYR A 178 -4.02 -10.52 -14.05
N LEU A 179 -3.31 -11.36 -13.29
CA LEU A 179 -3.76 -12.75 -13.09
C LEU A 179 -5.12 -12.80 -12.37
N LEU A 180 -5.34 -11.97 -11.34
CA LEU A 180 -6.62 -11.89 -10.64
C LEU A 180 -7.77 -11.46 -11.54
N SER A 181 -7.53 -10.59 -12.52
CA SER A 181 -8.60 -10.17 -13.44
C SER A 181 -9.00 -11.27 -14.42
N LYS A 182 -8.06 -12.12 -14.85
CA LYS A 182 -8.33 -13.27 -15.73
C LYS A 182 -9.17 -14.37 -15.10
N ILE A 183 -9.12 -14.49 -13.78
CA ILE A 183 -9.86 -15.52 -13.05
C ILE A 183 -11.36 -15.23 -13.03
N ARG A 184 -11.77 -13.98 -13.25
CA ARG A 184 -13.18 -13.59 -13.30
C ARG A 184 -13.65 -13.45 -14.75
N SER A 185 -14.49 -14.39 -15.20
CA SER A 185 -15.29 -14.24 -16.42
C SER A 185 -16.19 -13.01 -16.31
N LYS A 186 -16.40 -12.27 -17.41
CA LYS A 186 -17.33 -11.13 -17.42
C LYS A 186 -18.74 -11.62 -17.04
N GLY A 187 -19.22 -11.22 -15.86
CA GLY A 187 -20.57 -11.53 -15.36
C GLY A 187 -20.62 -12.53 -14.20
N ASP A 188 -19.52 -13.25 -13.93
CA ASP A 188 -19.50 -14.20 -12.82
C ASP A 188 -19.26 -13.50 -11.48
N LYS A 189 -20.12 -13.79 -10.50
CA LYS A 189 -20.05 -13.21 -9.15
C LYS A 189 -19.34 -14.13 -8.17
N ASP A 190 -19.11 -15.38 -8.54
CA ASP A 190 -18.49 -16.33 -7.67
C ASP A 190 -16.99 -16.12 -7.56
N TYR A 191 -16.47 -16.40 -6.36
CA TYR A 191 -15.04 -16.32 -6.12
C TYR A 191 -14.42 -17.64 -6.53
N MET A 192 -13.27 -17.56 -7.18
CA MET A 192 -12.47 -18.71 -7.53
C MET A 192 -11.11 -18.66 -6.81
N ILE A 193 -10.45 -19.81 -6.71
CA ILE A 193 -9.09 -19.92 -6.18
C ILE A 193 -8.12 -19.44 -7.26
N PRO A 194 -7.31 -18.39 -6.99
CA PRO A 194 -6.38 -17.88 -7.97
C PRO A 194 -5.24 -18.86 -8.24
N LYS A 195 -4.79 -18.93 -9.50
CA LYS A 195 -3.69 -19.79 -9.97
C LYS A 195 -2.71 -18.97 -10.81
N GLY A 196 -1.47 -19.45 -10.92
CA GLY A 196 -0.38 -18.79 -11.66
C GLY A 196 0.45 -17.84 -10.80
N GLY A 197 1.65 -17.50 -11.28
CA GLY A 197 2.61 -16.70 -10.51
C GLY A 197 2.88 -17.29 -9.13
N LEU A 198 2.87 -16.43 -8.10
CA LEU A 198 3.09 -16.82 -6.72
C LEU A 198 1.82 -17.29 -5.98
N PHE A 199 0.66 -17.38 -6.65
CA PHE A 199 -0.58 -17.84 -6.01
C PHE A 199 -0.53 -19.30 -5.54
N GLY A 200 0.40 -20.10 -6.05
CA GLY A 200 0.66 -21.46 -5.56
C GLY A 200 1.40 -21.50 -4.22
N LEU A 201 2.05 -20.41 -3.81
CA LEU A 201 2.79 -20.32 -2.55
C LEU A 201 2.06 -19.46 -1.51
N VAL A 202 1.48 -18.33 -1.94
CA VAL A 202 0.84 -17.35 -1.07
C VAL A 202 -0.50 -16.87 -1.64
N ILE A 203 -1.45 -16.51 -0.78
CA ILE A 203 -2.80 -16.07 -1.18
C ILE A 203 -2.80 -14.63 -1.70
N CYS A 204 -1.92 -13.79 -1.15
CA CYS A 204 -1.86 -12.36 -1.47
C CYS A 204 -0.49 -11.95 -2.03
N PRO A 205 0.01 -12.54 -3.13
CA PRO A 205 1.30 -12.15 -3.70
C PRO A 205 1.34 -10.69 -4.14
N HIS A 206 0.21 -10.15 -4.62
CA HIS A 206 0.08 -8.72 -4.93
C HIS A 206 0.38 -7.84 -3.71
N TYR A 207 -0.06 -8.21 -2.50
CA TYR A 207 0.29 -7.47 -1.28
C TYR A 207 1.78 -7.61 -0.92
N LEU A 208 2.40 -8.78 -1.17
CA LEU A 208 3.83 -8.97 -0.94
C LEU A 208 4.65 -7.99 -1.81
N PHE A 209 4.31 -7.90 -3.09
CA PHE A 209 4.97 -6.97 -4.01
C PHE A 209 4.62 -5.50 -3.76
N GLU A 210 3.44 -5.21 -3.21
CA GLU A 210 3.09 -3.87 -2.73
C GLU A 210 4.03 -3.42 -1.60
N ILE A 211 4.25 -4.31 -0.62
CA ILE A 211 5.21 -4.06 0.47
C ILE A 211 6.61 -3.84 -0.09
N LEU A 212 7.05 -4.68 -1.04
CA LEU A 212 8.35 -4.52 -1.68
C LEU A 212 8.48 -3.17 -2.42
N GLY A 213 7.40 -2.71 -3.05
CA GLY A 213 7.32 -1.39 -3.66
C GLY A 213 7.50 -0.26 -2.64
N PHE A 214 6.82 -0.34 -1.50
CA PHE A 214 7.00 0.64 -0.41
C PHE A 214 8.39 0.58 0.23
N VAL A 215 8.97 -0.62 0.38
CA VAL A 215 10.38 -0.76 0.78
C VAL A 215 11.28 -0.02 -0.21
N GLY A 216 11.06 -0.21 -1.52
CA GLY A 216 11.77 0.53 -2.55
C GLY A 216 11.67 2.05 -2.38
N ILE A 217 10.45 2.58 -2.20
CA ILE A 217 10.20 4.01 -1.94
C ILE A 217 10.91 4.49 -0.67
N SER A 218 10.90 3.71 0.40
CA SER A 218 11.57 4.06 1.66
C SER A 218 13.09 4.09 1.51
N LEU A 219 13.67 3.22 0.69
CA LEU A 219 15.10 3.22 0.37
C LEU A 219 15.50 4.32 -0.61
N ILE A 220 14.60 4.75 -1.50
CA ILE A 220 14.82 5.96 -2.32
C ILE A 220 14.86 7.19 -1.42
N SER A 221 13.92 7.30 -0.48
CA SER A 221 13.82 8.48 0.37
C SER A 221 14.86 8.52 1.50
N GLN A 222 15.10 7.38 2.15
CA GLN A 222 15.91 7.28 3.38
C GLN A 222 15.47 8.28 4.46
N THR A 223 14.16 8.54 4.59
CA THR A 223 13.57 9.40 5.62
C THR A 223 12.79 8.59 6.65
N LEU A 224 12.76 9.08 7.90
CA LEU A 224 12.03 8.44 9.00
C LEU A 224 10.57 8.17 8.64
N TYR A 225 9.88 9.15 8.06
CA TYR A 225 8.47 9.02 7.69
C TYR A 225 8.23 7.89 6.69
N ALA A 226 9.06 7.79 5.64
CA ALA A 226 8.91 6.76 4.62
C ALA A 226 9.08 5.35 5.21
N PHE A 227 10.02 5.16 6.14
CA PHE A 227 10.17 3.89 6.86
C PHE A 227 8.97 3.60 7.76
N SER A 228 8.52 4.57 8.57
CA SER A 228 7.36 4.40 9.45
C SER A 228 6.09 4.04 8.67
N PHE A 229 5.84 4.71 7.55
CA PHE A 229 4.71 4.43 6.67
C PHE A 229 4.82 3.04 6.02
N THR A 230 6.01 2.65 5.59
CA THR A 230 6.26 1.33 4.97
C THR A 230 6.00 0.20 5.97
N ILE A 231 6.53 0.31 7.20
CA ILE A 231 6.30 -0.70 8.24
C ILE A 231 4.82 -0.76 8.62
N GLY A 232 4.17 0.39 8.81
CA GLY A 232 2.73 0.45 9.10
C GLY A 232 1.90 -0.21 7.99
N SER A 233 2.19 0.11 6.73
CA SER A 233 1.52 -0.47 5.56
C SER A 233 1.73 -1.98 5.47
N ALA A 234 2.95 -2.46 5.76
CA ALA A 234 3.23 -3.89 5.82
C ALA A 234 2.40 -4.60 6.89
N LEU A 235 2.30 -4.04 8.09
CA LEU A 235 1.46 -4.59 9.16
C LEU A 235 -0.02 -4.64 8.77
N TYR A 236 -0.53 -3.59 8.13
CA TYR A 236 -1.89 -3.58 7.60
C TYR A 236 -2.11 -4.72 6.57
N LEU A 237 -1.21 -4.81 5.58
CA LEU A 237 -1.32 -5.80 4.51
C LEU A 237 -1.14 -7.24 5.01
N ILE A 238 -0.28 -7.47 6.01
CA ILE A 238 -0.17 -8.75 6.73
C ILE A 238 -1.48 -9.12 7.42
N GLY A 239 -2.09 -8.16 8.14
CA GLY A 239 -3.40 -8.38 8.77
C GLY A 239 -4.46 -8.75 7.74
N ARG A 240 -4.49 -8.01 6.62
CA ARG A 240 -5.43 -8.22 5.52
C ARG A 240 -5.20 -9.54 4.78
N SER A 241 -3.96 -9.98 4.60
CA SER A 241 -3.66 -11.27 3.97
C SER A 241 -4.07 -12.43 4.86
N CYS A 242 -3.84 -12.35 6.17
CA CYS A 242 -4.29 -13.35 7.14
C CYS A 242 -5.82 -13.46 7.19
N ALA A 243 -6.52 -12.32 7.21
CA ALA A 243 -7.98 -12.28 7.07
C ALA A 243 -8.45 -12.93 5.77
N THR A 244 -7.78 -12.60 4.66
CA THR A 244 -8.10 -13.16 3.34
C THR A 244 -7.89 -14.67 3.31
N ARG A 245 -6.83 -15.17 3.95
CA ARG A 245 -6.58 -16.62 4.10
C ARG A 245 -7.69 -17.31 4.86
N ARG A 246 -8.09 -16.79 6.02
CA ARG A 246 -9.21 -17.34 6.81
C ARG A 246 -10.50 -17.39 5.98
N TRP A 247 -10.77 -16.33 5.22
CA TRP A 247 -11.94 -16.26 4.35
C TRP A 247 -11.91 -17.31 3.22
N TYR A 248 -10.74 -17.58 2.61
CA TYR A 248 -10.61 -18.63 1.60
C TYR A 248 -10.82 -20.02 2.22
N LEU A 249 -10.21 -20.29 3.38
CA LEU A 249 -10.38 -21.56 4.09
C LEU A 249 -11.83 -21.80 4.54
N SER A 250 -12.59 -20.75 4.87
CA SER A 250 -14.01 -20.89 5.24
C SER A 250 -14.94 -21.01 4.04
N LYS A 251 -14.48 -20.66 2.83
CA LYS A 251 -15.32 -20.63 1.62
C LYS A 251 -15.13 -21.86 0.72
N PHE A 252 -13.94 -22.46 0.72
CA PHE A 252 -13.63 -23.58 -0.16
C PHE A 252 -13.17 -24.79 0.66
N ASP A 253 -13.95 -25.86 0.64
CA ASP A 253 -13.69 -27.09 1.41
C ASP A 253 -12.35 -27.74 1.06
N HIS A 254 -11.94 -27.66 -0.21
CA HIS A 254 -10.69 -28.24 -0.72
C HIS A 254 -9.57 -27.20 -0.93
N PHE A 255 -9.54 -26.12 -0.15
CA PHE A 255 -8.47 -25.13 -0.27
C PHE A 255 -7.11 -25.69 0.20
N PRO A 256 -6.03 -25.55 -0.58
CA PRO A 256 -4.71 -26.09 -0.23
C PRO A 256 -4.13 -25.42 1.03
N LYS A 257 -3.98 -26.20 2.12
CA LYS A 257 -3.54 -25.71 3.44
C LYS A 257 -2.09 -25.21 3.46
N ASN A 258 -1.26 -25.70 2.55
CA ASN A 258 0.14 -25.31 2.39
C ASN A 258 0.32 -23.89 1.84
N VAL A 259 -0.70 -23.33 1.18
CA VAL A 259 -0.66 -21.94 0.70
C VAL A 259 -0.72 -20.99 1.91
N LYS A 260 0.29 -20.13 1.99
CA LYS A 260 0.52 -19.15 3.06
C LYS A 260 -0.23 -17.85 2.79
N ALA A 261 -0.36 -16.97 3.77
CA ALA A 261 -1.09 -15.72 3.62
C ALA A 261 -0.37 -14.72 2.71
N LEU A 262 0.95 -14.55 2.89
CA LEU A 262 1.72 -13.46 2.29
C LEU A 262 3.19 -13.78 2.01
N ILE A 263 3.92 -14.36 2.96
CA ILE A 263 5.36 -14.65 2.84
C ILE A 263 5.52 -16.13 2.53
N PRO A 264 6.11 -16.50 1.37
CA PRO A 264 6.30 -17.89 1.00
C PRO A 264 6.97 -18.68 2.12
N PHE A 265 6.43 -19.87 2.41
CA PHE A 265 6.93 -20.82 3.42
C PHE A 265 6.84 -20.36 4.89
N VAL A 266 6.68 -19.07 5.17
CA VAL A 266 6.64 -18.50 6.52
C VAL A 266 5.21 -18.20 6.98
N LEU A 267 4.54 -17.23 6.34
CA LEU A 267 3.30 -16.63 6.83
C LEU A 267 2.23 -16.56 5.76
#